data_AF-A0A2H9NZQ3-F1
#
_entry.id   AF-A0A2H9NZQ3-F1
#
_cell.length_a   1.000
_cell.length_b   1.000
_cell.length_c   1.000
_cell.angle_alpha   90.00
_cell.angle_beta   90.00
_cell.angle_gamma   90.00
#
_symmetry.space_group_name_H-M   'P 1'
#
loop_
_entity.id
_entity.type
_entity.pdbx_description
1 polymer ?
#
loop_
_entity_poly.entity_id
_entity_poly.type
_entity_poly.pdbx_seq_one_letter_code
_entity_poly.pdbx_strand_id
1 'polypeptide(L)'
;SFGVTPDIDLYLKTHDVLESFDFDVLISGHTHSLATKDDIKTNKKFTESVMENAKNALDSSDPAGICAQTTIKQWEGKLGNLETFMSDHCNAMIEYLKEKS
;
A
#
# COMPACT_ATOMS: atom_id res chain seq x y z
N SER A 1 -1.15 1.73 -9.39
CA SER A 1 -1.67 0.77 -8.40
C SER A 1 -0.48 0.20 -7.65
N PHE A 2 -0.56 0.08 -6.33
CA PHE A 2 0.56 -0.40 -5.49
C PHE A 2 0.95 -1.86 -5.78
N GLY A 3 -0.02 -2.73 -6.11
CA GLY A 3 0.24 -4.16 -6.41
C GLY A 3 1.04 -4.48 -7.67
N VAL A 4 1.49 -3.47 -8.42
CA VAL A 4 2.34 -3.65 -9.63
C VAL A 4 3.63 -2.83 -9.56
N THR A 5 3.93 -2.25 -8.40
CA THR A 5 5.08 -1.38 -8.23
C THR A 5 6.34 -2.20 -7.93
N PRO A 6 7.40 -2.11 -8.76
CA PRO A 6 8.64 -2.85 -8.52
C PRO A 6 9.56 -2.19 -7.47
N ASP A 7 9.43 -0.87 -7.25
CA ASP A 7 10.23 -0.11 -6.29
C ASP A 7 9.32 0.56 -5.25
N ILE A 8 9.15 -0.13 -4.12
CA ILE A 8 8.28 0.33 -3.04
C ILE A 8 8.88 1.53 -2.29
N ASP A 9 10.21 1.63 -2.20
CA ASP A 9 10.85 2.78 -1.54
C ASP A 9 10.63 4.07 -2.33
N LEU A 10 10.80 4.00 -3.66
CA LEU A 10 10.52 5.13 -4.54
C LEU A 10 9.03 5.51 -4.51
N TYR A 11 8.14 4.52 -4.39
CA TYR A 11 6.71 4.76 -4.23
C TYR A 11 6.40 5.53 -2.95
N LEU A 12 6.96 5.13 -1.81
CA LEU A 12 6.81 5.83 -0.53
C LEU A 12 7.40 7.25 -0.61
N LYS A 13 8.58 7.41 -1.21
CA LYS A 13 9.20 8.72 -1.41
C LYS A 13 8.37 9.64 -2.32
N THR A 14 7.65 9.07 -3.28
CA THR A 14 6.76 9.86 -4.15
C THR A 14 5.63 10.48 -3.34
N HIS A 15 5.13 9.82 -2.28
CA HIS A 15 4.14 10.41 -1.39
C HIS A 15 4.71 11.63 -0.65
N ASP A 16 5.96 11.57 -0.19
CA ASP A 16 6.63 12.71 0.45
C ASP A 16 6.79 13.89 -0.52
N VAL A 17 7.14 13.62 -1.78
CA VAL A 17 7.24 14.65 -2.81
C VAL A 17 5.87 15.27 -3.10
N LEU A 18 4.81 14.45 -3.22
CA LEU A 18 3.46 14.95 -3.42
C LEU A 18 3.03 15.86 -2.26
N GLU A 19 3.30 15.49 -1.02
CA GLU A 19 2.95 16.31 0.15
C GLU A 19 3.61 17.71 0.14
N SER A 20 4.76 17.86 -0.55
CA SER A 20 5.48 19.13 -0.67
C SER A 20 4.84 20.14 -1.64
N PHE A 21 3.98 19.68 -2.54
CA PHE A 21 3.32 20.55 -3.51
C PHE A 21 2.14 21.31 -2.88
N ASP A 22 1.89 22.51 -3.41
CA ASP A 22 0.74 23.32 -3.05
C ASP A 22 -0.42 23.02 -4.00
N PHE A 23 -1.33 22.15 -3.56
CA PHE A 23 -2.55 21.78 -4.28
C PHE A 23 -3.69 21.51 -3.31
N ASP A 24 -4.90 21.84 -3.74
CA ASP A 24 -6.14 21.49 -3.03
C ASP A 24 -6.63 20.09 -3.40
N VAL A 25 -6.53 19.74 -4.70
CA VAL A 25 -6.96 18.45 -5.24
C VAL A 25 -5.95 17.88 -6.22
N LEU A 26 -5.87 16.56 -6.27
CA LEU A 26 -5.08 15.76 -7.19
C LEU A 26 -6.02 14.92 -8.06
N ILE A 27 -5.90 15.05 -9.38
CA ILE A 27 -6.55 14.15 -10.33
C ILE A 27 -5.67 12.90 -10.45
N SER A 28 -6.07 11.83 -9.77
CA SER A 28 -5.37 10.55 -9.82
C SER A 28 -5.80 9.70 -11.02
N GLY A 29 -5.12 8.58 -11.27
CA GLY A 29 -5.43 7.67 -12.39
C GLY A 29 -6.85 7.09 -12.36
N HIS A 30 -7.53 7.08 -11.21
CA HIS A 30 -8.95 6.77 -11.12
C HIS A 30 -9.77 8.06 -11.27
N THR A 31 -10.09 8.39 -12.53
CA THR A 31 -10.59 9.70 -13.01
C THR A 31 -11.92 10.20 -12.42
N HIS A 32 -12.55 9.44 -11.52
CA HIS A 32 -13.81 9.81 -10.85
C HIS A 32 -13.63 10.13 -9.35
N SER A 33 -12.40 10.07 -8.82
CA SER A 33 -12.11 10.40 -7.43
C SER A 33 -11.00 11.44 -7.37
N LEU A 34 -11.36 12.65 -6.92
CA LEU A 34 -10.39 13.68 -6.57
C LEU A 34 -9.73 13.30 -5.25
N ALA A 35 -8.41 13.27 -5.23
CA ALA A 35 -7.63 13.00 -4.02
C ALA A 35 -7.22 14.32 -3.36
N THR A 36 -7.17 14.33 -2.04
CA THR A 36 -6.66 15.40 -1.20
C THR A 36 -5.31 15.02 -0.60
N LYS A 37 -4.68 15.94 0.14
CA LYS A 37 -3.47 15.61 0.91
C LYS A 37 -3.71 14.52 1.96
N ASP A 38 -4.93 14.42 2.50
CA ASP A 38 -5.27 13.38 3.48
C ASP A 38 -5.39 12.00 2.82
N ASP A 39 -5.82 11.94 1.56
CA ASP A 39 -5.84 10.70 0.79
C ASP A 39 -4.42 10.21 0.48
N ILE A 40 -3.49 11.14 0.16
CA ILE A 40 -2.07 10.82 -0.02
C ILE A 40 -1.47 10.23 1.27
N LYS A 41 -1.69 10.90 2.41
CA LYS A 41 -1.21 10.42 3.71
C LYS A 41 -1.81 9.06 4.07
N THR A 42 -3.09 8.86 3.77
CA THR A 42 -3.78 7.59 4.03
C THR A 42 -3.20 6.47 3.16
N ASN A 43 -2.96 6.72 1.88
CA ASN A 43 -2.36 5.74 0.98
C ASN A 43 -0.92 5.38 1.38
N LYS A 44 -0.13 6.37 1.82
CA LYS A 44 1.21 6.13 2.36
C LYS A 44 1.17 5.22 3.59
N LYS A 45 0.35 5.57 4.60
CA LYS A 45 0.18 4.78 5.83
C LYS A 45 -0.30 3.35 5.55
N PHE A 46 -1.20 3.20 4.59
CA PHE A 46 -1.66 1.90 4.16
C PHE A 46 -0.53 1.07 3.58
N THR A 47 0.29 1.65 2.70
CA THR A 47 1.45 0.98 2.10
C THR A 47 2.49 0.57 3.14
N GLU A 48 2.77 1.44 4.12
CA GLU A 48 3.64 1.13 5.26
C GLU A 48 3.09 -0.02 6.11
N SER A 49 1.78 -0.05 6.35
CA SER A 49 1.12 -1.15 7.08
C SER A 49 1.26 -2.48 6.33
N VAL A 50 1.08 -2.48 5.00
CA VAL A 50 1.30 -3.68 4.18
C VAL A 50 2.75 -4.14 4.31
N MET A 51 3.71 -3.22 4.24
CA MET A 51 5.14 -3.55 4.38
C MET A 51 5.46 -4.18 5.73
N GLU A 52 4.95 -3.61 6.82
CA GLU A 52 5.13 -4.13 8.17
C GLU A 52 4.51 -5.52 8.33
N ASN A 53 3.26 -5.70 7.89
CA ASN A 53 2.57 -6.98 7.96
C ASN A 53 3.23 -8.05 7.08
N ALA A 54 3.74 -7.67 5.91
CA ALA A 54 4.51 -8.55 5.04
C ALA A 54 5.83 -9.00 5.71
N LYS A 55 6.59 -8.07 6.29
CA LYS A 55 7.82 -8.39 7.05
C LYS A 55 7.55 -9.39 8.17
N ASN A 56 6.50 -9.17 8.94
CA ASN A 56 6.12 -10.05 10.05
C ASN A 56 5.66 -11.44 9.58
N ALA A 57 5.20 -11.56 8.33
CA ALA A 57 4.72 -12.81 7.75
C ALA A 57 5.79 -13.57 6.94
N LEU A 58 6.97 -12.99 6.68
CA LEU A 58 7.98 -13.53 5.75
C LEU A 58 8.35 -15.00 6.02
N ASP A 59 8.49 -15.38 7.29
CA ASP A 59 8.92 -16.72 7.71
C ASP A 59 7.76 -17.71 7.90
N SER A 60 6.53 -17.31 7.58
CA SER A 60 5.36 -18.16 7.72
C SER A 60 5.17 -19.11 6.53
N SER A 61 4.27 -20.10 6.68
CA SER A 61 3.93 -21.04 5.61
C SER A 61 3.13 -20.42 4.45
N ASP A 62 2.50 -19.26 4.67
CA ASP A 62 1.79 -18.47 3.65
C ASP A 62 1.96 -16.97 3.94
N PRO A 63 3.12 -16.38 3.58
CA PRO A 63 3.43 -14.99 3.90
C PRO A 63 2.43 -13.99 3.33
N ALA A 64 2.00 -14.21 2.09
CA ALA A 64 1.07 -13.30 1.41
C ALA A 64 -0.34 -13.40 2.00
N GLY A 65 -0.84 -14.60 2.29
CA GLY A 65 -2.15 -14.79 2.92
C GLY A 65 -2.21 -14.19 4.32
N ILE A 66 -1.19 -14.41 5.14
CA ILE A 66 -1.13 -13.83 6.51
C ILE A 66 -1.01 -12.30 6.45
N CYS A 67 -0.18 -11.76 5.55
CA CYS A 67 -0.11 -10.32 5.31
C CYS A 67 -1.48 -9.74 4.91
N ALA A 68 -2.19 -10.41 4.00
CA ALA A 68 -3.47 -9.95 3.49
C ALA A 68 -4.52 -9.94 4.61
N GLN A 69 -4.68 -11.06 5.32
CA GLN A 69 -5.65 -11.19 6.42
C GLN A 69 -5.39 -10.15 7.52
N THR A 70 -4.13 -9.98 7.92
CA THR A 70 -3.76 -9.05 8.98
C THR A 70 -4.04 -7.60 8.57
N THR A 71 -3.70 -7.24 7.32
CA THR A 71 -3.94 -5.88 6.81
C THR A 71 -5.43 -5.59 6.61
N ILE A 72 -6.21 -6.55 6.11
CA ILE A 72 -7.68 -6.42 5.99
C ILE A 72 -8.27 -6.09 7.36
N LYS A 73 -7.91 -6.85 8.40
CA LYS A 73 -8.39 -6.61 9.77
C LYS A 73 -7.99 -5.24 10.31
N GLN A 74 -6.77 -4.79 10.02
CA GLN A 74 -6.27 -3.49 10.48
C GLN A 74 -6.98 -2.30 9.81
N TRP A 75 -7.40 -2.48 8.56
CA TRP A 75 -7.99 -1.43 7.71
C TRP A 75 -9.49 -1.61 7.44
N GLU A 76 -10.12 -2.60 8.08
CA GLU A 76 -11.55 -2.85 7.98
C GLU A 76 -12.36 -1.59 8.32
N GLY A 77 -13.33 -1.27 7.45
CA GLY A 77 -14.16 -0.07 7.58
C GLY A 77 -13.46 1.26 7.29
N LYS A 78 -12.15 1.27 6.99
CA LYS A 78 -11.40 2.49 6.65
C LYS A 78 -11.22 2.67 5.13
N LEU A 79 -11.09 1.57 4.40
CA LEU A 79 -10.91 1.55 2.94
C LEU A 79 -11.88 0.56 2.30
N GLY A 80 -12.35 0.88 1.09
CA GLY A 80 -13.20 0.00 0.29
C GLY A 80 -12.39 -1.06 -0.46
N ASN A 81 -13.03 -2.19 -0.79
CA ASN A 81 -12.50 -3.24 -1.67
C ASN A 81 -11.16 -3.87 -1.22
N LEU A 82 -10.88 -3.90 0.09
CA LEU A 82 -9.66 -4.52 0.61
C LEU A 82 -9.58 -6.02 0.23
N GLU A 83 -10.65 -6.78 0.41
CA GLU A 83 -10.63 -8.23 0.12
C GLU A 83 -10.31 -8.55 -1.35
N THR A 84 -10.63 -7.64 -2.28
CA THR A 84 -10.39 -7.84 -3.72
C THR A 84 -8.91 -7.73 -4.08
N PHE A 85 -8.16 -6.81 -3.47
CA PHE A 85 -6.82 -6.44 -3.94
C PHE A 85 -5.70 -6.75 -2.94
N MET A 86 -6.03 -7.13 -1.71
CA MET A 86 -5.03 -7.30 -0.66
C MET A 86 -4.06 -8.46 -0.92
N SER A 87 -4.47 -9.52 -1.62
CA SER A 87 -3.56 -10.60 -1.99
C SER A 87 -2.47 -10.10 -2.95
N ASP A 88 -2.83 -9.39 -4.01
CA ASP A 88 -1.88 -8.82 -4.99
C ASP A 88 -0.91 -7.84 -4.34
N HIS A 89 -1.44 -6.97 -3.48
CA HIS A 89 -0.67 -6.02 -2.67
C HIS A 89 0.38 -6.70 -1.78
N CYS A 90 -0.02 -7.76 -1.07
CA CYS A 90 0.90 -8.50 -0.22
C CYS A 90 1.89 -9.35 -1.03
N ASN A 91 1.49 -9.92 -2.17
CA ASN A 91 2.40 -10.64 -3.06
C ASN A 91 3.53 -9.73 -3.55
N ALA A 92 3.20 -8.57 -4.11
CA ALA A 92 4.19 -7.60 -4.59
C ALA A 92 5.15 -7.14 -3.47
N MET A 93 4.62 -6.93 -2.26
CA MET A 93 5.45 -6.55 -1.12
C MET A 93 6.38 -7.68 -0.65
N ILE A 94 5.89 -8.92 -0.60
CA ILE A 94 6.70 -10.07 -0.23
C ILE A 94 7.83 -10.31 -1.24
N GLU A 95 7.54 -10.18 -2.53
CA GLU A 95 8.55 -10.26 -3.60
C GLU A 95 9.61 -9.17 -3.43
N TYR A 96 9.18 -7.91 -3.28
CA TYR A 96 10.07 -6.77 -3.03
C TYR A 96 11.00 -7.00 -1.83
N LEU A 97 10.48 -7.51 -0.71
CA LEU A 97 11.26 -7.76 0.49
C LEU A 97 12.29 -8.88 0.31
N LYS A 98 11.95 -9.93 -0.44
CA LYS A 98 12.86 -11.05 -0.76
C LYS A 98 13.99 -10.65 -1.71
N GLU A 99 13.74 -9.73 -2.63
CA GLU A 99 14.79 -9.22 -3.52
C GLU A 99 15.81 -8.33 -2.79
N LYS A 100 15.43 -7.79 -1.63
CA LYS A 100 16.29 -6.93 -0.79
C LYS A 100 17.05 -7.65 0.32
N SER A 101 16.79 -8.94 0.55
CA SER A 101 17.41 -9.73 1.63
C SER A 101 18.67 -10.44 1.17
#